data_AF-A0A1V5XCX2-F1
#
_entry.id   AF-A0A1V5XCX2-F1
#
_cell.length_a   1.000
_cell.length_b   1.000
_cell.length_c   1.000
_cell.angle_alpha   90.00
_cell.angle_beta   90.00
_cell.angle_gamma   90.00
#
_symmetry.space_group_name_H-M   'P 1'
#
loop_
_entity.id
_entity.type
_entity.pdbx_description
1 polymer ?
#
loop_
_entity_poly.entity_id
_entity_poly.type
_entity_poly.pdbx_seq_one_letter_code
_entity_poly.pdbx_strand_id
1 'polypeptide(L)'
;MKYKIGSFNCLNYNGLNKKPDTYCKIIKKEQFDIVALQEIKRKEAIDQMLKLLGPDWTGEFDSDFRANDYAFLWNTKRFHLTSAETASGIRENRPRIYKQYKIDRSNLQTNLVREPYFARFTPSGLIGGGWFEIRILNAHVRFSKGKNSDEMLLPGEIAMRQNEVDVLSKTIYAKEADKIYGNNMPAYTILLGDYNLNKKDSDANSPYIRDEVIEIIDGDRMKRIVTLQSSLTTLSKASEDGSTENKKMLSNNYDHVTFDEIRYRGIESSVYVIDAVTKYCGGDYAKYKKEVSDHLPICITFNLKK
;
A
#
# COMPACT_ATOMS: atom_id res chain seq x y z
N MET A 1 5.58 9.48 19.27
CA MET A 1 5.87 10.27 18.06
C MET A 1 4.97 9.74 16.95
N LYS A 2 4.27 10.61 16.23
CA LYS A 2 3.34 10.18 15.16
C LYS A 2 4.10 9.98 13.86
N TYR A 3 3.82 8.85 13.21
CA TYR A 3 4.34 8.52 11.89
C TYR A 3 3.17 8.33 10.92
N LYS A 4 3.36 8.70 9.65
CA LYS A 4 2.35 8.64 8.60
C LYS A 4 2.89 7.89 7.38
N ILE A 5 2.20 6.83 7.00
CA ILE A 5 2.53 6.03 5.81
C ILE A 5 1.36 6.09 4.85
N GLY A 6 1.64 6.38 3.58
CA GLY A 6 0.64 6.49 2.53
C GLY A 6 0.67 5.34 1.54
N SER A 7 -0.49 5.01 0.98
CA SER A 7 -0.62 4.13 -0.19
C SER A 7 -1.34 4.86 -1.32
N PHE A 8 -0.77 4.81 -2.53
CA PHE A 8 -1.28 5.51 -3.69
C PHE A 8 -1.23 4.58 -4.91
N ASN A 9 -2.39 4.24 -5.48
CA ASN A 9 -2.44 3.79 -6.87
C ASN A 9 -2.26 5.03 -7.77
N CYS A 10 -1.28 5.00 -8.67
CA CYS A 10 -0.90 6.16 -9.49
C CYS A 10 -1.47 6.16 -10.92
N LEU A 11 -2.42 5.27 -11.23
CA LEU A 11 -3.10 5.17 -12.53
C LEU A 11 -2.11 5.21 -13.72
N ASN A 12 -1.23 4.21 -13.77
CA ASN A 12 -0.21 4.02 -14.80
C ASN A 12 0.70 5.25 -15.02
N TYR A 13 1.14 5.93 -13.96
CA TYR A 13 2.01 7.11 -14.10
C TYR A 13 3.38 6.75 -14.69
N ASN A 14 3.74 7.38 -15.80
CA ASN A 14 4.97 7.10 -16.54
C ASN A 14 5.92 8.31 -16.66
N GLY A 15 5.63 9.42 -15.97
CA GLY A 15 6.38 10.67 -16.04
C GLY A 15 5.92 11.64 -17.13
N LEU A 16 5.10 11.20 -18.09
CA LEU A 16 4.65 12.04 -19.21
C LEU A 16 3.13 12.25 -19.20
N ASN A 17 2.37 11.28 -18.70
CA ASN A 17 0.91 11.28 -18.77
C ASN A 17 0.22 12.02 -17.62
N LYS A 18 0.95 12.45 -16.58
CA LYS A 18 0.40 13.11 -15.39
C LYS A 18 1.31 14.23 -14.88
N LYS A 19 0.74 15.10 -14.04
CA LYS A 19 1.47 16.20 -13.39
C LYS A 19 1.80 15.83 -11.94
N PRO A 20 3.08 15.68 -11.58
CA PRO A 20 3.47 15.23 -10.24
C PRO A 20 3.22 16.28 -9.15
N ASP A 21 2.93 17.55 -9.49
CA ASP A 21 2.68 18.63 -8.54
C ASP A 21 1.60 18.29 -7.52
N THR A 22 0.46 17.74 -7.97
CA THR A 22 -0.66 17.43 -7.07
C THR A 22 -0.30 16.27 -6.15
N TYR A 23 0.37 15.22 -6.65
CA TYR A 23 0.92 14.14 -5.81
C TYR A 23 1.85 14.69 -4.73
N CYS A 24 2.85 15.47 -5.13
CA CYS A 24 3.85 16.02 -4.22
C CYS A 24 3.22 16.99 -3.21
N LYS A 25 2.20 17.75 -3.62
CA LYS A 25 1.43 18.62 -2.74
C LYS A 25 0.67 17.82 -1.69
N ILE A 26 0.00 16.73 -2.08
CA ILE A 26 -0.67 15.81 -1.13
C ILE A 26 0.38 15.27 -0.15
N ILE A 27 1.49 14.73 -0.66
CA ILE A 27 2.56 14.13 0.15
C ILE A 27 3.07 15.10 1.23
N LYS A 28 3.39 16.33 0.83
CA LYS A 28 3.90 17.37 1.75
C LYS A 28 2.85 17.87 2.72
N LYS A 29 1.63 18.14 2.25
CA LYS A 29 0.57 18.76 3.08
C LYS A 29 -0.05 17.78 4.07
N GLU A 30 -0.16 16.52 3.70
CA GLU A 30 -0.57 15.45 4.63
C GLU A 30 0.58 14.97 5.52
N GLN A 31 1.80 15.46 5.28
CA GLN A 31 3.01 15.22 6.07
C GLN A 31 3.36 13.73 6.16
N PHE A 32 3.35 13.05 5.02
CA PHE A 32 3.78 11.66 4.97
C PHE A 32 5.27 11.52 5.31
N ASP A 33 5.63 10.42 5.95
CA ASP A 33 7.01 10.03 6.19
C ASP A 33 7.48 9.00 5.17
N ILE A 34 6.61 8.07 4.79
CA ILE A 34 6.84 7.02 3.78
C ILE A 34 5.61 6.92 2.88
N VAL A 35 5.81 6.72 1.59
CA VAL A 35 4.74 6.55 0.60
C VAL A 35 5.03 5.32 -0.26
N ALA A 36 4.07 4.39 -0.30
CA ALA A 36 4.06 3.25 -1.18
C ALA A 36 3.22 3.58 -2.43
N LEU A 37 3.80 3.36 -3.61
CA LEU A 37 3.18 3.69 -4.89
C LEU A 37 2.94 2.42 -5.69
N GLN A 38 1.77 2.31 -6.31
CA GLN A 38 1.42 1.28 -7.29
C GLN A 38 1.19 1.93 -8.66
N GLU A 39 1.33 1.15 -9.74
CA GLU A 39 1.18 1.61 -11.13
C GLU A 39 2.17 2.71 -11.56
N ILE A 40 3.37 2.72 -11.01
CA ILE A 40 4.49 3.51 -11.54
C ILE A 40 5.11 2.75 -12.71
N LYS A 41 5.05 3.28 -13.92
CA LYS A 41 5.50 2.54 -15.13
C LYS A 41 6.96 2.76 -15.46
N ARG A 42 7.55 3.85 -14.99
CA ARG A 42 8.91 4.24 -15.35
C ARG A 42 9.58 5.01 -14.23
N LYS A 43 10.91 4.92 -14.18
CA LYS A 43 11.73 5.63 -13.19
C LYS A 43 11.58 7.15 -13.28
N GLU A 44 11.33 7.69 -14.47
CA GLU A 44 11.16 9.12 -14.71
C GLU A 44 10.00 9.71 -13.90
N ALA A 45 8.93 8.94 -13.63
CA ALA A 45 7.86 9.36 -12.74
C ALA A 45 8.37 9.65 -11.32
N ILE A 46 9.23 8.77 -10.79
CA ILE A 46 9.84 8.92 -9.47
C ILE A 46 10.82 10.08 -9.45
N ASP A 47 11.65 10.22 -10.50
CA ASP A 47 12.64 11.30 -10.58
C ASP A 47 11.96 12.68 -10.58
N GLN A 48 10.83 12.83 -11.28
CA GLN A 48 10.05 14.07 -11.25
C GLN A 48 9.42 14.33 -9.89
N MET A 49 8.85 13.31 -9.24
CA MET A 49 8.29 13.44 -7.89
C MET A 49 9.37 13.86 -6.90
N LEU A 50 10.54 13.22 -6.90
CA LEU A 50 11.66 13.54 -6.01
C LEU A 50 12.19 14.96 -6.22
N LYS A 51 12.30 15.42 -7.47
CA LYS A 51 12.68 16.80 -7.79
C LYS A 51 11.72 17.81 -7.15
N LEU A 52 10.42 17.56 -7.19
CA LEU A 52 9.42 18.43 -6.59
C LEU A 52 9.34 18.29 -5.06
N LEU A 53 9.54 17.08 -4.53
CA LEU A 53 9.55 16.83 -3.09
C LEU A 53 10.71 17.54 -2.40
N GLY A 54 11.87 17.58 -3.05
CA GLY A 54 13.07 18.27 -2.58
C GLY A 54 14.07 17.34 -1.91
N PRO A 55 15.18 17.89 -1.39
CA PRO A 55 16.36 17.12 -0.98
C PRO A 55 16.14 16.22 0.25
N ASP A 56 15.10 16.49 1.03
CA ASP A 56 14.74 15.68 2.21
C ASP A 56 13.98 14.41 1.82
N TRP A 57 13.76 14.15 0.54
CA TRP A 57 13.07 12.98 0.04
C TRP A 57 13.96 12.16 -0.87
N THR A 58 13.85 10.85 -0.76
CA THR A 58 14.47 9.89 -1.67
C THR A 58 13.49 8.76 -1.95
N GLY A 59 13.83 7.88 -2.88
CA GLY A 59 12.93 6.82 -3.32
C GLY A 59 13.60 5.74 -4.15
N GLU A 60 12.92 4.60 -4.27
CA GLU A 60 13.34 3.50 -5.12
C GLU A 60 12.15 2.98 -5.95
N PHE A 61 12.40 2.76 -7.24
CA PHE A 61 11.46 2.21 -8.21
C PHE A 61 11.83 0.75 -8.47
N ASP A 62 10.84 -0.13 -8.61
CA ASP A 62 11.06 -1.51 -9.04
C ASP A 62 11.59 -1.55 -10.48
N SER A 63 12.89 -1.76 -10.63
CA SER A 63 13.57 -1.81 -11.93
C SER A 63 13.59 -3.21 -12.56
N ASP A 64 12.88 -4.20 -12.00
CA ASP A 64 12.80 -5.54 -12.62
C ASP A 64 12.12 -5.42 -14.00
N PHE A 65 12.67 -6.07 -15.04
CA PHE A 65 12.16 -5.98 -16.42
C PHE A 65 10.76 -6.57 -16.60
N ARG A 66 10.28 -7.33 -15.60
CA ARG A 66 8.88 -7.80 -15.50
C ARG A 66 7.97 -6.84 -14.72
N ALA A 67 8.49 -5.63 -14.40
CA ALA A 67 7.96 -4.53 -13.59
C ALA A 67 6.59 -4.80 -12.97
N ASN A 68 6.56 -4.97 -11.64
CA ASN A 68 5.30 -4.98 -10.92
C ASN A 68 4.75 -3.55 -10.67
N ASP A 69 5.42 -2.53 -11.23
CA ASP A 69 5.05 -1.12 -11.24
C ASP A 69 4.96 -0.48 -9.86
N TYR A 70 5.89 -0.83 -8.97
CA TYR A 70 5.94 -0.29 -7.61
C TYR A 70 7.04 0.74 -7.42
N ALA A 71 6.84 1.60 -6.43
CA ALA A 71 7.90 2.41 -5.86
C ALA A 71 7.67 2.69 -4.37
N PHE A 72 8.74 3.11 -3.70
CA PHE A 72 8.67 3.76 -2.41
C PHE A 72 9.31 5.15 -2.48
N LEU A 73 8.70 6.11 -1.80
CA LEU A 73 9.28 7.41 -1.49
C LEU A 73 9.34 7.57 0.04
N TRP A 74 10.39 8.16 0.57
CA TRP A 74 10.48 8.42 2.02
C TRP A 74 11.26 9.69 2.35
N ASN A 75 10.90 10.28 3.49
CA ASN A 75 11.55 11.44 4.05
C ASN A 75 12.81 11.03 4.82
N THR A 76 13.98 11.45 4.33
CA THR A 76 15.30 11.09 4.86
C THR A 76 15.60 11.69 6.22
N LYS A 77 14.88 12.73 6.64
CA LYS A 77 14.95 13.28 8.00
C LYS A 77 14.23 12.41 9.03
N ARG A 78 13.41 11.46 8.58
CA ARG A 78 12.49 10.68 9.41
C ARG A 78 12.80 9.20 9.37
N PHE A 79 13.22 8.70 8.20
CA PHE A 79 13.56 7.29 8.00
C PHE A 79 14.72 7.13 7.04
N HIS A 80 15.47 6.06 7.24
CA HIS A 80 16.37 5.49 6.25
C HIS A 80 16.10 3.99 6.13
N LEU A 81 16.67 3.36 5.12
CA LEU A 81 16.56 1.92 4.94
C LEU A 81 17.38 1.21 6.02
N THR A 82 16.85 0.11 6.55
CA THR A 82 17.64 -0.73 7.44
C THR A 82 18.90 -1.22 6.74
N SER A 83 19.99 -1.41 7.49
CA SER A 83 21.23 -1.99 6.97
C SER A 83 21.59 -3.27 7.72
N ALA A 84 22.47 -4.06 7.13
CA ALA A 84 23.07 -5.23 7.74
C ALA A 84 24.58 -5.18 7.53
N GLU A 85 25.34 -5.59 8.55
CA GLU A 85 26.78 -5.79 8.41
C GLU A 85 27.02 -7.10 7.64
N THR A 86 27.86 -7.02 6.61
CA THR A 86 28.29 -8.16 5.82
C THR A 86 29.82 -8.24 5.86
N ALA A 87 30.38 -9.35 5.38
CA ALA A 87 31.83 -9.50 5.22
C ALA A 87 32.47 -8.41 4.33
N SER A 88 31.67 -7.73 3.50
CA SER A 88 32.09 -6.65 2.60
C SER A 88 31.72 -5.25 3.11
N GLY A 89 31.32 -5.12 4.38
CA GLY A 89 30.90 -3.85 5.00
C GLY A 89 29.39 -3.73 5.22
N ILE A 90 28.93 -2.50 5.47
CA ILE A 90 27.51 -2.22 5.72
C ILE A 90 26.74 -2.22 4.40
N ARG A 91 25.75 -3.11 4.29
CA ARG A 91 24.85 -3.20 3.14
C ARG A 91 23.47 -2.69 3.51
N GLU A 92 22.97 -1.70 2.77
CA GLU A 92 21.58 -1.27 2.87
C GLU A 92 20.62 -2.34 2.32
N ASN A 93 19.53 -2.58 3.04
CA ASN A 93 18.45 -3.47 2.62
C ASN A 93 17.50 -2.70 1.69
N ARG A 94 17.92 -2.55 0.44
CA ARG A 94 17.10 -1.91 -0.61
C ARG A 94 15.76 -2.61 -0.82
N PRO A 95 14.69 -1.84 -1.14
CA PRO A 95 13.41 -2.40 -1.51
C PRO A 95 13.52 -3.48 -2.60
N ARG A 96 12.70 -4.53 -2.52
CA ARG A 96 12.78 -5.67 -3.44
C ARG A 96 11.45 -6.37 -3.61
N ILE A 97 11.24 -7.01 -4.76
CA ILE A 97 10.10 -7.90 -4.97
C ILE A 97 10.20 -9.13 -4.04
N TYR A 98 9.14 -9.41 -3.28
CA TYR A 98 9.11 -10.52 -2.33
C TYR A 98 8.79 -11.85 -3.01
N LYS A 99 9.82 -12.62 -3.35
CA LYS A 99 9.66 -13.93 -4.03
C LYS A 99 9.77 -15.13 -3.07
N GLN A 100 10.03 -14.90 -1.78
CA GLN A 100 10.38 -15.96 -0.80
C GLN A 100 9.16 -16.54 -0.07
N TYR A 101 8.17 -17.03 -0.80
CA TYR A 101 6.96 -17.64 -0.23
C TYR A 101 6.68 -19.03 -0.81
N LYS A 102 5.93 -19.84 -0.06
CA LYS A 102 5.46 -21.16 -0.51
C LYS A 102 3.95 -21.11 -0.60
N ILE A 103 3.42 -21.76 -1.63
CA ILE A 103 1.98 -21.80 -1.89
C ILE A 103 1.45 -23.08 -1.32
N ASP A 104 0.36 -22.98 -0.56
CA ASP A 104 -0.35 -24.15 -0.09
C ASP A 104 -1.36 -24.63 -1.14
N ARG A 105 -0.90 -25.55 -1.99
CA ARG A 105 -1.74 -26.16 -3.03
C ARG A 105 -2.86 -27.03 -2.45
N SER A 106 -2.74 -27.51 -1.21
CA SER A 106 -3.79 -28.29 -0.56
C SER A 106 -5.01 -27.40 -0.22
N ASN A 107 -4.77 -26.12 0.01
CA ASN A 107 -5.79 -25.08 0.18
C ASN A 107 -6.11 -24.32 -1.13
N LEU A 108 -5.85 -24.95 -2.28
CA LEU A 108 -6.09 -24.39 -3.62
C LEU A 108 -5.39 -23.06 -3.87
N GLN A 109 -4.32 -22.75 -3.15
CA GLN A 109 -3.61 -21.50 -3.38
C GLN A 109 -2.89 -21.51 -4.73
N THR A 110 -2.82 -20.34 -5.38
CA THR A 110 -2.09 -20.14 -6.65
C THR A 110 -1.08 -19.01 -6.56
N ASN A 111 -0.14 -18.96 -7.51
CA ASN A 111 0.89 -17.92 -7.56
C ASN A 111 0.26 -16.53 -7.67
N LEU A 112 0.91 -15.55 -7.05
CA LEU A 112 0.58 -14.15 -7.24
C LEU A 112 0.90 -13.75 -8.68
N VAL A 113 0.02 -12.97 -9.32
CA VAL A 113 0.33 -12.34 -10.61
C VAL A 113 1.33 -11.21 -10.41
N ARG A 114 1.27 -10.51 -9.27
CA ARG A 114 2.22 -9.48 -8.86
C ARG A 114 2.65 -9.74 -7.43
N GLU A 115 3.90 -10.14 -7.25
CA GLU A 115 4.46 -10.26 -5.91
C GLU A 115 4.64 -8.86 -5.27
N PRO A 116 4.49 -8.72 -3.94
CA PRO A 116 4.53 -7.42 -3.31
C PRO A 116 5.96 -6.85 -3.29
N TYR A 117 6.06 -5.52 -3.35
CA TYR A 117 7.32 -4.80 -3.17
C TYR A 117 7.57 -4.56 -1.69
N PHE A 118 8.70 -5.06 -1.20
CA PHE A 118 9.00 -5.13 0.21
C PHE A 118 10.14 -4.20 0.58
N ALA A 119 9.94 -3.38 1.62
CA ALA A 119 10.95 -2.49 2.14
C ALA A 119 10.97 -2.47 3.68
N ARG A 120 12.15 -2.17 4.24
CA ARG A 120 12.42 -2.13 5.69
C ARG A 120 13.03 -0.78 6.04
N PHE A 121 12.32 0.01 6.84
CA PHE A 121 12.70 1.36 7.24
C PHE A 121 12.96 1.42 8.74
N THR A 122 13.89 2.28 9.16
CA THR A 122 14.12 2.56 10.57
C THR A 122 14.38 4.04 10.78
N PRO A 123 13.89 4.64 11.88
CA PRO A 123 14.32 5.96 12.29
C PRO A 123 15.56 5.91 13.19
N SER A 124 16.03 4.73 13.58
CA SER A 124 17.17 4.55 14.50
C SER A 124 18.41 5.27 13.95
N GLY A 125 19.10 6.02 14.80
CA GLY A 125 20.28 6.81 14.41
C GLY A 125 19.96 8.19 13.81
N LEU A 126 18.69 8.52 13.57
CA LEU A 126 18.25 9.88 13.24
C LEU A 126 17.94 10.67 14.51
N ILE A 127 18.01 12.01 14.41
CA ILE A 127 17.70 12.90 15.53
C ILE A 127 16.25 12.69 15.98
N GLY A 128 16.09 12.25 17.24
CA GLY A 128 14.77 11.94 17.82
C GLY A 128 14.14 10.64 17.30
N GLY A 129 14.88 9.82 16.56
CA GLY A 129 14.42 8.55 16.03
C GLY A 129 14.45 7.41 17.06
N GLY A 130 13.41 6.60 17.06
CA GLY A 130 13.29 5.44 17.97
C GLY A 130 14.02 4.19 17.45
N TRP A 131 14.28 3.26 18.36
CA TRP A 131 14.88 1.96 18.03
C TRP A 131 13.82 0.94 17.64
N PHE A 132 13.36 1.01 16.40
CA PHE A 132 12.38 0.08 15.83
C PHE A 132 12.48 0.03 14.30
N GLU A 133 11.77 -0.93 13.71
CA GLU A 133 11.66 -1.12 12.28
C GLU A 133 10.20 -1.04 11.82
N ILE A 134 9.99 -0.45 10.65
CA ILE A 134 8.74 -0.55 9.89
C ILE A 134 9.01 -1.40 8.66
N ARG A 135 8.20 -2.42 8.46
CA ARG A 135 8.24 -3.29 7.29
C ARG A 135 7.00 -3.05 6.46
N ILE A 136 7.16 -2.77 5.18
CA ILE A 136 6.03 -2.50 4.28
C ILE A 136 6.04 -3.50 3.15
N LEU A 137 4.93 -4.22 3.00
CA LEU A 137 4.58 -5.00 1.83
C LEU A 137 3.60 -4.15 1.01
N ASN A 138 4.09 -3.59 -0.10
CA ASN A 138 3.29 -2.84 -1.07
C ASN A 138 2.70 -3.82 -2.09
N ALA A 139 1.38 -3.93 -2.12
CA ALA A 139 0.66 -4.89 -2.95
C ALA A 139 -0.27 -4.22 -3.96
N HIS A 140 -0.49 -4.91 -5.06
CA HIS A 140 -1.47 -4.55 -6.07
C HIS A 140 -2.05 -5.87 -6.61
N VAL A 141 -3.19 -6.28 -6.05
CA VAL A 141 -3.88 -7.52 -6.41
C VAL A 141 -4.47 -7.39 -7.80
N ARG A 142 -4.46 -8.46 -8.60
CA ARG A 142 -4.94 -8.44 -9.99
C ARG A 142 -6.32 -7.75 -10.12
N PHE A 143 -6.46 -6.90 -11.14
CA PHE A 143 -7.77 -6.38 -11.53
C PHE A 143 -8.42 -7.33 -12.55
N SER A 144 -9.73 -7.54 -12.46
CA SER A 144 -10.45 -8.18 -13.57
C SER A 144 -10.90 -7.11 -14.55
N LYS A 145 -10.49 -7.25 -15.82
CA LYS A 145 -11.16 -6.57 -16.93
C LYS A 145 -12.34 -7.44 -17.33
N GLY A 146 -13.52 -7.15 -16.79
CA GLY A 146 -14.76 -7.64 -17.38
C GLY A 146 -14.75 -7.26 -18.86
N LYS A 147 -14.62 -8.24 -19.75
CA LYS A 147 -14.78 -7.99 -21.18
C LYS A 147 -16.27 -7.77 -21.40
N ASN A 148 -16.64 -6.51 -21.60
CA ASN A 148 -17.98 -6.02 -21.87
C ASN A 148 -18.96 -6.03 -20.67
N SER A 149 -19.76 -4.97 -20.63
CA SER A 149 -20.47 -4.42 -19.49
C SER A 149 -21.72 -5.17 -19.00
N ASP A 150 -21.87 -6.46 -19.27
CA ASP A 150 -23.01 -7.27 -18.78
C ASP A 150 -22.64 -8.67 -18.27
N GLU A 151 -21.36 -9.07 -18.30
CA GLU A 151 -20.95 -10.33 -17.69
C GLU A 151 -20.53 -10.10 -16.23
N MET A 152 -21.31 -10.65 -15.30
CA MET A 152 -20.86 -10.90 -13.93
C MET A 152 -19.42 -11.43 -13.98
N LEU A 153 -18.53 -10.81 -13.19
CA LEU A 153 -17.19 -11.35 -12.93
C LEU A 153 -17.30 -12.85 -12.73
N LEU A 154 -16.67 -13.64 -13.61
CA LEU A 154 -16.75 -15.10 -13.51
C LEU A 154 -16.33 -15.48 -12.08
N PRO A 155 -17.03 -16.41 -11.40
CA PRO A 155 -16.68 -16.83 -10.04
C PRO A 155 -15.18 -17.15 -9.86
N GLY A 156 -14.52 -17.59 -10.93
CA GLY A 156 -13.06 -17.79 -10.99
C GLY A 156 -12.23 -16.52 -10.77
N GLU A 157 -12.60 -15.36 -11.31
CA GLU A 157 -11.82 -14.11 -11.16
C GLU A 157 -11.91 -13.52 -9.76
N ILE A 158 -13.08 -13.62 -9.13
CA ILE A 158 -13.26 -13.25 -7.72
C ILE A 158 -12.43 -14.20 -6.85
N ALA A 159 -12.52 -15.51 -7.09
CA ALA A 159 -11.74 -16.51 -6.36
C ALA A 159 -10.22 -16.29 -6.52
N MET A 160 -9.74 -15.92 -7.70
CA MET A 160 -8.33 -15.62 -7.95
C MET A 160 -7.84 -14.40 -7.17
N ARG A 161 -8.63 -13.32 -7.10
CA ARG A 161 -8.30 -12.13 -6.29
C ARG A 161 -8.30 -12.44 -4.81
N GLN A 162 -9.33 -13.14 -4.33
CA GLN A 162 -9.41 -13.58 -2.94
C GLN A 162 -8.22 -14.47 -2.57
N ASN A 163 -7.82 -15.36 -3.48
CA ASN A 163 -6.62 -16.17 -3.31
C ASN A 163 -5.34 -15.30 -3.20
N GLU A 164 -5.18 -14.25 -4.01
CA GLU A 164 -4.01 -13.37 -3.88
C GLU A 164 -3.97 -12.67 -2.51
N VAL A 165 -5.10 -12.15 -2.05
CA VAL A 165 -5.19 -11.54 -0.70
C VAL A 165 -4.90 -12.57 0.39
N ASP A 166 -5.41 -13.80 0.24
CA ASP A 166 -5.13 -14.90 1.18
C ASP A 166 -3.63 -15.24 1.23
N VAL A 167 -2.95 -15.36 0.08
CA VAL A 167 -1.51 -15.61 0.04
C VAL A 167 -0.72 -14.43 0.63
N LEU A 168 -1.10 -13.20 0.31
CA LEU A 168 -0.45 -12.00 0.84
C LEU A 168 -0.56 -11.92 2.38
N SER A 169 -1.74 -12.20 2.94
CA SER A 169 -2.02 -12.06 4.38
C SER A 169 -1.61 -13.29 5.20
N LYS A 170 -2.04 -14.48 4.80
CA LYS A 170 -1.85 -15.73 5.56
C LYS A 170 -0.45 -16.32 5.40
N THR A 171 0.20 -16.07 4.26
CA THR A 171 1.51 -16.64 3.97
C THR A 171 2.63 -15.60 4.06
N ILE A 172 2.58 -14.56 3.24
CA ILE A 172 3.69 -13.60 3.11
C ILE A 172 3.76 -12.71 4.36
N TYR A 173 2.68 -12.02 4.69
CA TYR A 173 2.61 -11.14 5.84
C TYR A 173 2.90 -11.90 7.14
N ALA A 174 2.19 -13.02 7.39
CA ALA A 174 2.34 -13.78 8.62
C ALA A 174 3.78 -14.26 8.87
N LYS A 175 4.49 -14.66 7.80
CA LYS A 175 5.91 -15.04 7.85
C LYS A 175 6.81 -13.84 8.08
N GLU A 176 6.60 -12.76 7.33
CA GLU A 176 7.48 -11.60 7.37
C GLU A 176 7.34 -10.81 8.68
N ALA A 177 6.14 -10.78 9.25
CA ALA A 177 5.90 -10.24 10.57
C ALA A 177 6.79 -10.95 11.60
N ASP A 178 6.83 -12.28 11.64
CA ASP A 178 7.60 -13.02 12.66
C ASP A 178 9.09 -13.05 12.45
N LYS A 179 9.56 -12.64 11.27
CA LYS A 179 10.96 -12.73 10.96
C LYS A 179 11.78 -11.81 11.86
N ILE A 180 12.81 -12.36 12.47
CA ILE A 180 13.81 -11.60 13.20
C ILE A 180 14.96 -11.32 12.24
N TYR A 181 15.34 -10.05 12.13
CA TYR A 181 16.50 -9.62 11.35
C TYR A 181 17.54 -9.04 12.28
N GLY A 182 18.82 -9.32 11.96
CA GLY A 182 19.99 -8.63 12.51
C GLY A 182 19.85 -8.21 13.98
N ASN A 183 19.82 -6.90 14.20
CA ASN A 183 19.81 -6.24 15.50
C ASN A 183 18.56 -6.47 16.37
N ASN A 184 17.61 -7.31 15.93
CA ASN A 184 16.42 -7.69 16.70
C ASN A 184 15.55 -6.49 17.12
N MET A 185 15.51 -5.43 16.30
CA MET A 185 14.59 -4.30 16.51
C MET A 185 13.13 -4.77 16.53
N PRO A 186 12.28 -4.24 17.44
CA PRO A 186 10.84 -4.39 17.36
C PRO A 186 10.36 -3.96 15.97
N ALA A 187 9.57 -4.82 15.34
CA ALA A 187 9.17 -4.64 13.96
C ALA A 187 7.66 -4.55 13.79
N TYR A 188 7.24 -3.50 13.10
CA TYR A 188 5.86 -3.20 12.78
C TYR A 188 5.66 -3.45 11.29
N THR A 189 5.02 -4.59 10.97
CA THR A 189 4.81 -5.02 9.59
C THR A 189 3.43 -4.63 9.13
N ILE A 190 3.37 -4.03 7.95
CA ILE A 190 2.16 -3.51 7.31
C ILE A 190 2.10 -4.06 5.88
N LEU A 191 0.98 -4.65 5.52
CA LEU A 191 0.63 -4.92 4.13
C LEU A 191 -0.38 -3.86 3.69
N LEU A 192 -0.11 -3.13 2.61
CA LEU A 192 -1.00 -2.07 2.12
C LEU A 192 -0.97 -2.01 0.60
N GLY A 193 -1.99 -1.37 0.03
CA GLY A 193 -2.10 -1.20 -1.42
C GLY A 193 -3.49 -1.42 -1.94
N ASP A 194 -3.58 -1.58 -3.25
CA ASP A 194 -4.81 -1.82 -4.00
C ASP A 194 -5.10 -3.33 -4.03
N TYR A 195 -6.14 -3.76 -3.32
CA TYR A 195 -6.54 -5.16 -3.21
C TYR A 195 -7.57 -5.55 -4.27
N ASN A 196 -8.11 -4.60 -5.03
CA ASN A 196 -9.15 -4.83 -6.03
C ASN A 196 -10.34 -5.69 -5.53
N LEU A 197 -10.61 -5.62 -4.23
CA LEU A 197 -11.69 -6.26 -3.49
C LEU A 197 -12.19 -5.27 -2.44
N ASN A 198 -13.49 -5.26 -2.18
CA ASN A 198 -14.10 -4.39 -1.20
C ASN A 198 -14.16 -5.06 0.19
N LYS A 199 -14.38 -4.26 1.24
CA LYS A 199 -14.82 -4.81 2.53
C LYS A 199 -16.34 -4.95 2.57
N LYS A 200 -16.85 -5.89 3.34
CA LYS A 200 -18.29 -6.11 3.55
C LYS A 200 -18.93 -5.01 4.39
N ASP A 201 -18.13 -4.35 5.24
CA ASP A 201 -18.58 -3.25 6.10
C ASP A 201 -18.45 -1.86 5.43
N SER A 202 -18.17 -1.81 4.12
CA SER A 202 -18.13 -0.57 3.34
C SER A 202 -19.46 -0.30 2.61
N ASP A 203 -19.59 0.90 2.05
CA ASP A 203 -20.71 1.28 1.17
C ASP A 203 -20.59 0.73 -0.27
N ALA A 204 -19.61 -0.13 -0.53
CA ALA A 204 -19.34 -0.72 -1.83
C ALA A 204 -20.04 -2.08 -2.01
N ASN A 205 -20.21 -2.49 -3.26
CA ASN A 205 -20.78 -3.80 -3.59
C ASN A 205 -19.69 -4.87 -3.74
N SER A 206 -20.10 -6.12 -3.93
CA SER A 206 -19.18 -7.22 -4.25
C SER A 206 -18.30 -6.88 -5.48
N PRO A 207 -17.08 -7.44 -5.59
CA PRO A 207 -16.55 -8.57 -4.82
C PRO A 207 -15.87 -8.15 -3.51
N TYR A 208 -15.99 -9.01 -2.50
CA TYR A 208 -15.45 -8.74 -1.16
C TYR A 208 -14.18 -9.54 -0.86
N ILE A 209 -13.36 -9.00 0.04
CA ILE A 209 -12.36 -9.75 0.78
C ILE A 209 -13.08 -10.90 1.51
N ARG A 210 -12.48 -12.09 1.44
CA ARG A 210 -13.06 -13.29 2.06
C ARG A 210 -12.96 -13.20 3.58
N ASP A 211 -11.74 -13.05 4.07
CA ASP A 211 -11.39 -13.03 5.48
C ASP A 211 -10.75 -11.67 5.84
N GLU A 212 -11.57 -10.75 6.33
CA GLU A 212 -11.10 -9.43 6.79
C GLU A 212 -10.38 -9.50 8.14
N VAL A 213 -10.61 -10.57 8.89
CA VAL A 213 -9.92 -10.90 10.15
C VAL A 213 -9.44 -12.35 10.04
N ILE A 214 -8.14 -12.54 10.23
CA ILE A 214 -7.48 -13.85 10.19
C ILE A 214 -6.81 -14.07 11.54
N GLU A 215 -7.20 -15.16 12.21
CA GLU A 215 -6.57 -15.60 13.45
C GLU A 215 -5.62 -16.76 13.15
N ILE A 216 -4.36 -16.62 13.57
CA ILE A 216 -3.34 -17.66 13.44
C ILE A 216 -2.85 -18.01 14.84
N ILE A 217 -2.97 -19.29 15.21
CA ILE A 217 -2.48 -19.84 16.47
C ILE A 217 -1.25 -20.70 16.14
N ASP A 218 -0.10 -20.34 16.72
CA ASP A 218 1.16 -21.07 16.60
C ASP A 218 1.72 -21.32 18.01
N GLY A 219 1.43 -22.50 18.57
CA GLY A 219 1.66 -22.81 19.98
C GLY A 219 0.92 -21.81 20.89
N ASP A 220 1.66 -21.11 21.76
CA ASP A 220 1.12 -20.11 22.67
C ASP A 220 0.96 -18.72 22.02
N ARG A 221 1.36 -18.55 20.76
CA ARG A 221 1.30 -17.26 20.05
C ARG A 221 0.01 -17.17 19.24
N MET A 222 -0.80 -16.16 19.55
CA MET A 222 -1.94 -15.75 18.73
C MET A 222 -1.57 -14.51 17.90
N LYS A 223 -1.89 -14.53 16.61
CA LYS A 223 -1.94 -13.34 15.75
C LYS A 223 -3.38 -13.06 15.37
N ARG A 224 -3.74 -11.78 15.33
CA ARG A 224 -5.03 -11.33 14.80
C ARG A 224 -4.76 -10.33 13.67
N ILE A 225 -4.62 -10.87 12.47
CA ILE A 225 -4.33 -10.09 11.26
C ILE A 225 -5.64 -9.49 10.77
N VAL A 226 -5.74 -8.17 10.79
CA VAL A 226 -6.95 -7.43 10.42
C VAL A 226 -6.72 -6.59 9.18
N THR A 227 -7.72 -6.54 8.30
CA THR A 227 -7.79 -5.64 7.15
C THR A 227 -8.72 -4.48 7.46
N LEU A 228 -8.18 -3.26 7.40
CA LEU A 228 -8.86 -2.02 7.74
C LEU A 228 -9.00 -1.12 6.52
N GLN A 229 -9.77 -0.03 6.71
CA GLN A 229 -10.23 0.94 5.72
C GLN A 229 -11.56 0.50 5.05
N SER A 230 -12.64 1.21 5.36
CA SER A 230 -14.00 0.90 4.85
C SER A 230 -14.64 2.06 4.07
N SER A 231 -13.95 3.19 3.90
CA SER A 231 -14.47 4.32 3.12
C SER A 231 -14.23 4.10 1.63
N LEU A 232 -15.08 4.60 0.75
CA LEU A 232 -14.83 4.48 -0.70
C LEU A 232 -13.56 5.23 -1.11
N THR A 233 -12.77 4.64 -2.00
CA THR A 233 -11.51 5.18 -2.53
C THR A 233 -11.51 5.31 -4.05
N THR A 234 -12.27 4.50 -4.78
CA THR A 234 -12.25 4.49 -6.25
C THR A 234 -13.33 5.41 -6.83
N LEU A 235 -12.92 6.28 -7.75
CA LEU A 235 -13.80 7.12 -8.55
C LEU A 235 -14.80 6.27 -9.34
N SER A 236 -16.06 6.70 -9.38
CA SER A 236 -17.11 6.06 -10.17
C SER A 236 -17.06 6.48 -11.64
N LYS A 237 -17.66 5.70 -12.54
CA LYS A 237 -17.87 6.11 -13.95
C LYS A 237 -18.62 7.44 -14.07
N ALA A 238 -19.57 7.73 -13.17
CA ALA A 238 -20.33 8.98 -13.18
C ALA A 238 -19.46 10.22 -12.95
N SER A 239 -18.35 10.06 -12.23
CA SER A 239 -17.36 11.13 -12.05
C SER A 239 -16.54 11.41 -13.31
N GLU A 240 -16.56 10.49 -14.29
CA GLU A 240 -15.84 10.61 -15.55
C GLU A 240 -16.60 11.48 -16.56
N ASP A 241 -17.93 11.42 -16.53
CA ASP A 241 -18.82 12.11 -17.48
C ASP A 241 -19.14 13.56 -17.05
N GLY A 242 -18.63 14.02 -15.89
CA GLY A 242 -18.86 15.39 -15.38
C GLY A 242 -20.31 15.68 -14.97
N SER A 243 -21.19 14.67 -14.95
CA SER A 243 -22.60 14.82 -14.57
C SER A 243 -22.76 14.88 -13.05
N THR A 244 -23.29 15.98 -12.52
CA THR A 244 -23.41 16.26 -11.08
C THR A 244 -24.76 15.87 -10.45
N GLU A 245 -25.72 15.34 -11.21
CA GLU A 245 -27.03 15.00 -10.65
C GLU A 245 -27.00 13.64 -9.94
N ASN A 246 -27.09 13.67 -8.60
CA ASN A 246 -27.44 12.58 -7.67
C ASN A 246 -26.69 11.23 -7.79
N LYS A 247 -25.56 11.15 -8.50
CA LYS A 247 -24.76 9.92 -8.60
C LYS A 247 -23.65 9.89 -7.55
N LYS A 248 -23.43 8.72 -6.93
CA LYS A 248 -22.27 8.48 -6.04
C LYS A 248 -20.98 8.71 -6.83
N MET A 249 -20.16 9.69 -6.41
CA MET A 249 -18.90 10.02 -7.09
C MET A 249 -17.81 8.97 -6.87
N LEU A 250 -17.90 8.20 -5.78
CA LEU A 250 -17.01 7.08 -5.45
C LEU A 250 -17.81 5.76 -5.47
N SER A 251 -17.15 4.63 -5.73
CA SER A 251 -17.82 3.35 -6.00
C SER A 251 -17.28 2.15 -5.24
N ASN A 252 -15.97 2.06 -5.03
CA ASN A 252 -15.30 0.91 -4.40
C ASN A 252 -14.33 1.40 -3.31
N ASN A 253 -13.98 0.53 -2.37
CA ASN A 253 -12.96 0.77 -1.34
C ASN A 253 -11.77 -0.17 -1.51
N TYR A 254 -11.13 -0.21 -2.68
CA TYR A 254 -10.11 -1.21 -2.97
C TYR A 254 -8.79 -1.03 -2.24
N ASP A 255 -8.52 0.15 -1.68
CA ASP A 255 -7.25 0.46 -1.03
C ASP A 255 -7.33 0.15 0.47
N HIS A 256 -6.51 -0.79 0.93
CA HIS A 256 -6.56 -1.29 2.31
C HIS A 256 -5.22 -1.30 3.03
N VAL A 257 -5.31 -1.49 4.35
CA VAL A 257 -4.17 -1.73 5.23
C VAL A 257 -4.44 -2.97 6.06
N THR A 258 -3.49 -3.90 6.08
CA THR A 258 -3.52 -5.15 6.82
C THR A 258 -2.35 -5.25 7.78
N PHE A 259 -2.63 -5.53 9.06
CA PHE A 259 -1.60 -5.78 10.07
C PHE A 259 -2.12 -6.65 11.24
N ASP A 260 -1.20 -7.21 12.01
CA ASP A 260 -1.48 -7.94 13.25
C ASP A 260 -1.82 -6.97 14.38
N GLU A 261 -3.10 -6.86 14.72
CA GLU A 261 -3.60 -5.95 15.75
C GLU A 261 -2.99 -6.25 17.12
N ILE A 262 -2.68 -7.53 17.43
CA ILE A 262 -2.12 -7.92 18.72
C ILE A 262 -0.73 -7.33 18.90
N ARG A 263 0.09 -7.36 17.85
CA ARG A 263 1.44 -6.77 17.85
C ARG A 263 1.41 -5.24 17.96
N TYR A 264 0.28 -4.61 17.62
CA TYR A 264 0.08 -3.18 17.74
C TYR A 264 -0.63 -2.76 19.04
N ARG A 265 -0.90 -3.70 19.96
CA ARG A 265 -1.50 -3.36 21.27
C ARG A 265 -0.64 -2.34 22.01
N GLY A 266 -1.29 -1.29 22.51
CA GLY A 266 -0.62 -0.18 23.18
C GLY A 266 -0.10 0.91 22.23
N ILE A 267 -0.18 0.70 20.92
CA ILE A 267 0.14 1.69 19.89
C ILE A 267 -1.17 2.27 19.36
N GLU A 268 -1.31 3.58 19.51
CA GLU A 268 -2.43 4.29 18.90
C GLU A 268 -2.21 4.31 17.39
N SER A 269 -3.10 3.64 16.65
CA SER A 269 -3.08 3.60 15.19
C SER A 269 -4.42 3.99 14.60
N SER A 270 -4.39 4.58 13.39
CA SER A 270 -5.59 4.98 12.66
C SER A 270 -5.38 4.77 11.16
N VAL A 271 -6.41 4.31 10.46
CA VAL A 271 -6.41 4.19 9.00
C VAL A 271 -7.53 5.04 8.44
N TYR A 272 -7.24 5.90 7.46
CA TYR A 272 -8.23 6.80 6.85
C TYR A 272 -7.93 7.13 5.38
N VAL A 273 -8.95 7.58 4.66
CA VAL A 273 -8.83 8.11 3.29
C VAL A 273 -8.52 9.59 3.34
N ILE A 274 -7.67 10.05 2.43
CA ILE A 274 -7.49 11.46 2.16
C ILE A 274 -8.48 11.86 1.07
N ASP A 275 -9.41 12.75 1.40
CA ASP A 275 -10.27 13.41 0.41
C ASP A 275 -9.44 14.38 -0.45
N ALA A 276 -8.68 13.79 -1.39
CA ALA A 276 -7.73 14.51 -2.19
C ALA A 276 -8.40 15.36 -3.28
N VAL A 277 -9.58 14.93 -3.74
CA VAL A 277 -10.37 15.63 -4.75
C VAL A 277 -10.82 16.98 -4.20
N THR A 278 -11.47 17.02 -3.04
CA THR A 278 -11.92 18.28 -2.44
C THR A 278 -10.74 19.15 -2.04
N LYS A 279 -9.77 18.58 -1.32
CA LYS A 279 -8.66 19.35 -0.73
C LYS A 279 -7.65 19.90 -1.76
N TYR A 280 -7.37 19.17 -2.83
CA TYR A 280 -6.28 19.51 -3.76
C TYR A 280 -6.72 19.77 -5.19
N CYS A 281 -7.92 19.34 -5.56
CA CYS A 281 -8.53 19.60 -6.87
C CYS A 281 -9.78 20.47 -6.81
N GLY A 282 -10.20 20.94 -5.62
CA GLY A 282 -11.35 21.84 -5.47
C GLY A 282 -12.70 21.18 -5.78
N GLY A 283 -12.80 19.86 -5.59
CA GLY A 283 -14.00 19.09 -5.95
C GLY A 283 -14.03 18.61 -7.40
N ASP A 284 -13.01 18.93 -8.20
CA ASP A 284 -12.93 18.52 -9.61
C ASP A 284 -12.36 17.09 -9.74
N TYR A 285 -13.28 16.12 -9.86
CA TYR A 285 -12.97 14.71 -10.03
C TYR A 285 -12.27 14.41 -11.36
N ALA A 286 -12.64 15.09 -12.45
CA ALA A 286 -12.04 14.87 -13.77
C ALA A 286 -10.58 15.34 -13.77
N LYS A 287 -10.30 16.50 -13.17
CA LYS A 287 -8.94 16.98 -12.94
C LYS A 287 -8.16 16.02 -12.05
N TYR A 288 -8.75 15.55 -10.95
CA TYR A 288 -8.09 14.60 -10.07
C TYR A 288 -7.70 13.32 -10.81
N LYS A 289 -8.60 12.72 -11.59
CA LYS A 289 -8.31 11.52 -12.40
C LYS A 289 -7.17 11.76 -13.40
N LYS A 290 -7.23 12.89 -14.09
CA LYS A 290 -6.23 13.27 -15.11
C LYS A 290 -4.85 13.48 -14.49
N GLU A 291 -4.75 14.25 -13.41
CA GLU A 291 -3.47 14.68 -12.85
C GLU A 291 -2.93 13.72 -11.80
N VAL A 292 -3.81 13.04 -11.06
CA VAL A 292 -3.48 12.15 -9.95
C VAL A 292 -3.90 10.73 -10.33
N SER A 293 -5.08 10.27 -9.91
CA SER A 293 -5.48 8.87 -9.99
C SER A 293 -7.00 8.75 -10.02
N ASP A 294 -7.52 7.59 -10.38
CA ASP A 294 -8.90 7.18 -10.12
C ASP A 294 -9.09 6.60 -8.71
N HIS A 295 -8.04 6.53 -7.90
CA HIS A 295 -8.09 6.15 -6.49
C HIS A 295 -7.71 7.32 -5.58
N LEU A 296 -8.40 7.46 -4.45
CA LEU A 296 -8.02 8.34 -3.36
C LEU A 296 -6.92 7.70 -2.51
N PRO A 297 -5.91 8.45 -2.05
CA PRO A 297 -4.85 7.88 -1.23
C PRO A 297 -5.37 7.52 0.16
N ILE A 298 -4.82 6.46 0.73
CA ILE A 298 -5.07 6.08 2.12
C ILE A 298 -3.84 6.35 2.98
N CYS A 299 -4.06 6.58 4.26
CA CYS A 299 -3.01 6.79 5.25
C CYS A 299 -3.23 5.87 6.45
N ILE A 300 -2.16 5.19 6.86
CA ILE A 300 -2.04 4.64 8.21
C ILE A 300 -1.16 5.56 9.04
N THR A 301 -1.61 5.85 10.25
CA THR A 301 -0.81 6.54 11.26
C THR A 301 -0.62 5.65 12.46
N PHE A 302 0.54 5.77 13.09
CA PHE A 302 0.82 5.12 14.36
C PHE A 302 1.62 6.06 15.24
N ASN A 303 1.31 6.04 16.53
CA ASN A 303 1.97 6.80 17.56
C ASN A 303 2.65 5.83 18.52
N LEU A 304 3.94 5.62 18.29
CA LEU A 304 4.77 4.87 19.22
C LEU A 304 4.99 5.78 20.44
N LYS A 305 4.36 5.42 21.56
CA LYS A 305 4.67 6.05 22.86
C LYS A 305 6.14 5.76 23.16
N LYS A 306 6.84 6.79 23.65
CA LYS A 306 8.21 6.63 24.14
C LYS A 306 8.20 5.75 25.38
#